data_AF-A0A430F7P9-F1
#
_entry.id   AF-A0A430F7P9-F1
#
_cell.length_a   1.000
_cell.length_b   1.000
_cell.length_c   1.000
_cell.angle_alpha   90.00
_cell.angle_beta   90.00
_cell.angle_gamma   90.00
#
_symmetry.space_group_name_H-M   'P 1'
#
loop_
_entity.id
_entity.type
_entity.pdbx_description
1 polymer ?
#
loop_
_entity_poly.entity_id
_entity_poly.type
_entity_poly.pdbx_seq_one_letter_code
_entity_poly.pdbx_strand_id
1 'polypeptide(L)'
;MVWRSWIFETMTGVIHAPIDLPKFAWSVDVSDSSLATLKDKGVGDLDMNGVTVPWSAVPGETMQAKRRILTPDRYGLLLAWASQHDVDMGLLGKPVVAAAIGMRTDTAYDTSFSLTSPMGMLERRYLVREGAYGTGKNGTSPDTIRLTNLSYRGIASEIGYLCTDAKPSGALPIDWTYRGEKGSRTREYSAWDIQNNSGQKLLTNLSNILNGPDMQFRPYLPDQGHVRFAFLAGSDSEIYLGQRELHSLTYDPPAGSLDDLTVDHLGAVHRVYASGAGTDAAQITALAEDLTLLSRAGVNWPLSETTYSDSDTDNLSVLKQHAQGVLAANGTPLMQITASVYAADTDMAGSQIFPLGDIWPGERVDLNIRNYAPLPDGTYHTRLMRMSGDDTNEISLTFDVMEDVSI
;
A
#
# COMPACT_ATOMS: atom_id res chain seq x y z
N MET A 1 5.08 0.37 26.49
CA MET A 1 5.36 0.13 25.06
C MET A 1 5.73 1.46 24.44
N VAL A 2 6.69 1.49 23.51
CA VAL A 2 7.23 2.75 22.97
C VAL A 2 7.61 2.59 21.49
N TRP A 3 7.58 3.70 20.75
CA TRP A 3 8.21 3.78 19.44
C TRP A 3 9.73 3.77 19.56
N ARG A 4 10.38 3.01 18.68
CA ARG A 4 11.84 3.04 18.50
C ARG A 4 12.14 3.25 17.04
N SER A 5 13.14 4.09 16.76
CA SER A 5 13.54 4.36 15.38
C SER A 5 15.03 4.22 15.16
N TRP A 6 15.39 3.74 13.97
CA TRP A 6 16.75 3.35 13.63
C TRP A 6 17.08 3.75 12.20
N ILE A 7 18.33 4.14 11.98
CA ILE A 7 18.88 4.32 10.63
C ILE A 7 19.38 2.98 10.13
N PHE A 8 19.03 2.63 8.89
CA PHE A 8 19.56 1.47 8.18
C PHE A 8 20.13 1.86 6.81
N GLU A 9 21.00 1.04 6.23
CA GLU A 9 21.49 1.23 4.85
C GLU A 9 20.48 0.64 3.84
N THR A 10 19.96 1.47 2.94
CA THR A 10 18.85 1.13 2.03
C THR A 10 19.13 -0.09 1.18
N MET A 11 20.36 -0.26 0.70
CA MET A 11 20.74 -1.33 -0.23
C MET A 11 20.87 -2.70 0.46
N THR A 12 21.37 -2.72 1.69
CA THR A 12 21.74 -3.96 2.39
C THR A 12 20.79 -4.31 3.52
N GLY A 13 20.02 -3.34 4.01
CA GLY A 13 19.17 -3.48 5.19
C GLY A 13 19.93 -3.38 6.51
N VAL A 14 21.25 -3.14 6.50
CA VAL A 14 22.08 -3.11 7.73
C VAL A 14 21.65 -1.95 8.63
N ILE A 15 21.30 -2.26 9.87
CA ILE A 15 20.92 -1.28 10.89
C ILE A 15 22.18 -0.71 11.52
N HIS A 16 22.27 0.62 11.59
CA HIS A 16 23.46 1.34 12.01
C HIS A 16 23.37 1.94 13.40
N ALA A 17 22.35 2.75 13.64
CA ALA A 17 22.27 3.56 14.85
C ALA A 17 20.82 3.93 15.17
N PRO A 18 20.49 4.07 16.47
CA PRO A 18 19.21 4.64 16.84
C PRO A 18 19.17 6.11 16.44
N ILE A 19 17.99 6.60 16.12
CA ILE A 19 17.70 8.02 15.93
C ILE A 19 16.49 8.36 16.79
N ASP A 20 16.47 9.57 17.34
CA ASP A 20 15.34 10.08 18.10
C ASP A 20 14.49 10.97 17.20
N LEU A 21 13.20 10.66 17.11
CA LEU A 21 12.24 11.39 16.30
C LEU A 21 11.30 12.13 17.25
N PRO A 22 11.40 13.47 17.37
CA PRO A 22 10.55 14.22 18.29
C PRO A 22 9.07 14.14 17.95
N LYS A 23 8.76 14.06 16.65
CA LYS A 23 7.42 13.91 16.07
C LYS A 23 7.54 13.24 14.71
N PHE A 24 6.56 12.42 14.37
CA PHE A 24 6.42 11.82 13.05
C PHE A 24 4.96 11.43 12.82
N ALA A 25 4.58 11.26 11.56
CA ALA A 25 3.32 10.60 11.19
C ALA A 25 3.65 9.48 10.21
N TRP A 26 2.88 8.40 10.26
CA TRP A 26 3.09 7.22 9.44
C TRP A 26 1.75 6.65 8.93
N SER A 27 1.81 5.97 7.79
CA SER A 27 0.71 5.16 7.28
C SER A 27 1.18 3.93 6.51
N VAL A 28 0.38 2.88 6.57
CA VAL A 28 0.54 1.63 5.82
C VAL A 28 -0.78 1.32 5.15
N ASP A 29 -0.74 1.03 3.84
CA ASP A 29 -1.93 0.78 3.02
C ASP A 29 -1.79 -0.53 2.23
N VAL A 30 -2.86 -0.99 1.56
CA VAL A 30 -2.81 -2.00 0.48
C VAL A 30 -3.17 -1.42 -0.89
N SER A 31 -3.90 -0.30 -0.92
CA SER A 31 -4.45 0.35 -2.12
C SER A 31 -4.90 1.78 -1.80
N ASP A 32 -5.52 2.48 -2.75
CA ASP A 32 -6.35 3.66 -2.43
C ASP A 32 -7.42 3.23 -1.40
N SER A 33 -7.48 3.93 -0.28
CA SER A 33 -8.35 3.63 0.87
C SER A 33 -9.48 4.64 1.02
N SER A 34 -9.70 5.52 0.04
CA SER A 34 -10.71 6.57 0.10
C SER A 34 -12.10 6.10 -0.36
N LEU A 35 -13.15 6.64 0.27
CA LEU A 35 -14.56 6.38 -0.08
C LEU A 35 -14.94 6.89 -1.49
N ALA A 36 -14.15 7.81 -2.05
CA ALA A 36 -14.51 8.58 -3.24
C ALA A 36 -13.44 8.55 -4.34
N THR A 37 -12.95 7.37 -4.72
CA THR A 37 -12.38 7.12 -6.05
C THR A 37 -12.53 5.66 -6.46
N LEU A 38 -12.37 5.42 -7.76
CA LEU A 38 -12.30 4.12 -8.44
C LEU A 38 -11.58 3.10 -7.55
N LYS A 39 -12.08 1.86 -7.45
CA LYS A 39 -11.37 0.75 -6.78
C LYS A 39 -10.06 0.41 -7.52
N ASP A 40 -9.12 1.33 -7.52
CA ASP A 40 -7.74 1.17 -7.91
C ASP A 40 -7.09 0.36 -6.80
N LYS A 41 -6.78 -0.90 -7.11
CA LYS A 41 -6.18 -1.82 -6.17
C LYS A 41 -4.75 -1.43 -5.83
N GLY A 42 -4.11 -0.56 -6.61
CA GLY A 42 -2.78 -0.02 -6.33
C GLY A 42 -1.77 -1.08 -5.89
N VAL A 43 -0.69 -0.65 -5.28
CA VAL A 43 0.12 -1.51 -4.42
C VAL A 43 0.30 -0.75 -3.13
N GLY A 44 0.18 -1.43 -1.99
CA GLY A 44 0.25 -0.80 -0.68
C GLY A 44 1.46 0.10 -0.53
N ASP A 45 1.23 1.33 -0.10
CA ASP A 45 2.31 2.28 0.19
C ASP A 45 2.70 2.23 1.67
N LEU A 46 3.95 2.59 1.93
CA LEU A 46 4.50 2.79 3.26
C LEU A 46 4.97 4.23 3.34
N ASP A 47 4.17 5.09 3.93
CA ASP A 47 4.48 6.50 3.99
C ASP A 47 4.82 6.93 5.42
N MET A 48 5.79 7.82 5.52
CA MET A 48 6.09 8.51 6.78
C MET A 48 6.53 9.92 6.44
N ASN A 49 5.72 10.86 6.92
CA ASN A 49 5.74 12.26 6.52
C ASN A 49 6.15 13.17 7.68
N GLY A 50 6.66 14.36 7.33
CA GLY A 50 6.87 15.43 8.29
C GLY A 50 8.05 15.21 9.26
N VAL A 51 9.02 14.37 8.91
CA VAL A 51 10.13 14.05 9.82
C VAL A 51 11.12 15.20 9.83
N THR A 52 11.10 15.96 10.92
CA THR A 52 12.05 17.03 11.20
C THR A 52 12.75 16.74 12.50
N VAL A 53 14.07 16.66 12.46
CA VAL A 53 14.89 16.33 13.64
C VAL A 53 15.93 17.41 13.87
N PRO A 54 16.14 17.84 15.13
CA PRO A 54 17.26 18.71 15.45
C PRO A 54 18.56 17.97 15.17
N TRP A 55 19.62 18.69 14.77
CA TRP A 55 20.91 18.05 14.50
C TRP A 55 21.44 17.28 15.72
N SER A 56 21.07 17.65 16.94
CA SER A 56 21.43 16.92 18.17
C SER A 56 20.89 15.48 18.22
N ALA A 57 19.73 15.21 17.61
CA ALA A 57 19.10 13.89 17.58
C ALA A 57 19.70 12.96 16.50
N VAL A 58 20.39 13.53 15.50
CA VAL A 58 21.01 12.76 14.43
C VAL A 58 22.28 12.05 14.95
N PRO A 59 22.44 10.73 14.72
CA PRO A 59 23.60 9.99 15.21
C PRO A 59 24.92 10.45 14.56
N GLY A 60 25.98 10.47 15.36
CA GLY A 60 27.35 10.80 14.93
C GLY A 60 27.99 11.93 15.74
N GLU A 61 29.29 11.84 15.95
CA GLU A 61 30.05 12.80 16.78
C GLU A 61 30.36 14.12 16.06
N THR A 62 30.36 14.12 14.73
CA THR A 62 30.66 15.29 13.91
C THR A 62 29.50 15.62 12.97
N MET A 63 29.36 16.89 12.60
CA MET A 63 28.38 17.31 11.59
C MET A 63 28.60 16.63 10.22
N GLN A 64 29.83 16.20 9.92
CA GLN A 64 30.09 15.40 8.73
C GLN A 64 29.48 13.99 8.85
N ALA A 65 29.64 13.33 10.01
CA ALA A 65 29.03 12.03 10.27
C ALA A 65 27.50 12.10 10.22
N LYS A 66 26.92 13.12 10.87
CA LYS A 66 25.47 13.37 10.88
C LYS A 66 24.89 13.58 9.48
N ARG A 67 25.54 14.41 8.66
CA ARG A 67 25.12 14.63 7.26
C ARG A 67 25.26 13.37 6.40
N ARG A 68 26.27 12.52 6.68
CA ARG A 68 26.52 11.28 5.95
C ARG A 68 25.46 10.22 6.23
N ILE A 69 25.09 10.02 7.50
CA ILE A 69 24.12 8.99 7.90
C ILE A 69 22.68 9.31 7.45
N LEU A 70 22.41 10.56 7.08
CA LEU A 70 21.14 11.01 6.47
C LEU A 70 21.27 11.26 4.96
N THR A 71 22.19 10.59 4.27
CA THR A 71 22.33 10.76 2.81
C THR A 71 21.09 10.18 2.12
N PRO A 72 20.36 10.96 1.30
CA PRO A 72 19.22 10.47 0.53
C PRO A 72 19.54 9.23 -0.29
N ASP A 73 18.56 8.34 -0.44
CA ASP A 73 18.58 7.04 -1.11
C ASP A 73 19.55 6.00 -0.54
N ARG A 74 20.64 6.41 0.11
CA ARG A 74 21.65 5.51 0.68
C ARG A 74 21.22 4.92 2.02
N TYR A 75 20.59 5.73 2.86
CA TYR A 75 20.12 5.32 4.17
C TYR A 75 18.59 5.42 4.23
N GLY A 76 17.99 4.68 5.12
CA GLY A 76 16.57 4.67 5.42
C GLY A 76 16.31 4.75 6.91
N LEU A 77 15.03 4.87 7.25
CA LEU A 77 14.55 4.86 8.62
C LEU A 77 13.63 3.66 8.85
N LEU A 78 13.91 2.91 9.91
CA LEU A 78 13.08 1.85 10.44
C LEU A 78 12.36 2.37 11.68
N LEU A 79 11.03 2.28 11.68
CA LEU A 79 10.16 2.54 12.81
C LEU A 79 9.62 1.21 13.34
N ALA A 80 9.79 0.97 14.64
CA ALA A 80 9.36 -0.24 15.32
C ALA A 80 8.58 0.06 16.59
N TRP A 81 7.57 -0.77 16.88
CA TRP A 81 6.80 -0.75 18.12
C TRP A 81 7.40 -1.75 19.10
N ALA A 82 7.90 -1.25 20.24
CA ALA A 82 8.57 -2.07 21.23
C ALA A 82 7.70 -2.27 22.47
N SER A 83 7.53 -3.53 22.89
CA SER A 83 6.97 -3.86 24.19
C SER A 83 7.96 -3.47 25.31
N GLN A 84 7.51 -3.48 26.57
CA GLN A 84 8.43 -3.26 27.69
C GLN A 84 9.52 -4.34 27.73
N HIS A 85 9.14 -5.59 27.43
CA HIS A 85 10.08 -6.70 27.36
C HIS A 85 11.17 -6.47 26.29
N ASP A 86 10.79 -5.95 25.12
CA ASP A 86 11.75 -5.63 24.06
C ASP A 86 12.74 -4.56 24.51
N VAL A 87 12.26 -3.53 25.21
CA VAL A 87 13.12 -2.47 25.77
C VAL A 87 14.11 -3.05 26.78
N ASP A 88 13.62 -3.85 27.74
CA ASP A 88 14.45 -4.43 28.81
C ASP A 88 15.51 -5.40 28.26
N MET A 89 15.19 -6.10 27.17
CA MET A 89 16.09 -7.05 26.50
C MET A 89 16.96 -6.41 25.41
N GLY A 90 16.83 -5.10 25.18
CA GLY A 90 17.56 -4.39 24.14
C GLY A 90 17.16 -4.76 22.70
N LEU A 91 15.98 -5.36 22.52
CA LEU A 91 15.43 -5.75 21.22
C LEU A 91 14.83 -4.55 20.49
N LEU A 92 14.86 -4.58 19.16
CA LEU A 92 14.37 -3.47 18.32
C LEU A 92 12.86 -3.23 18.42
N GLY A 93 12.08 -4.26 18.76
CA GLY A 93 10.62 -4.27 18.69
C GLY A 93 10.11 -4.84 17.36
N LYS A 94 8.80 -4.71 17.11
CA LYS A 94 8.14 -5.15 15.88
C LYS A 94 8.21 -4.05 14.81
N PRO A 95 8.75 -4.31 13.62
CA PRO A 95 8.83 -3.31 12.56
C PRO A 95 7.43 -2.97 12.05
N VAL A 96 7.16 -1.67 11.89
CA VAL A 96 5.88 -1.13 11.38
C VAL A 96 6.10 -0.46 10.02
N VAL A 97 7.07 0.44 9.94
CA VAL A 97 7.44 1.13 8.70
C VAL A 97 8.95 1.05 8.51
N ALA A 98 9.39 0.80 7.28
CA ALA A 98 10.76 1.03 6.88
C ALA A 98 10.80 1.60 5.46
N ALA A 99 11.54 2.69 5.26
CA ALA A 99 11.62 3.37 3.99
C ALA A 99 12.94 4.14 3.83
N ALA A 100 13.36 4.38 2.59
CA ALA A 100 14.59 5.11 2.29
C ALA A 100 14.40 6.60 2.59
N ILE A 101 15.46 7.29 3.04
CA ILE A 101 15.46 8.73 3.19
C ILE A 101 15.42 9.36 1.80
N GLY A 102 14.41 10.18 1.54
CA GLY A 102 14.24 10.91 0.28
C GLY A 102 14.86 12.31 0.33
N MET A 103 14.19 13.27 -0.29
CA MET A 103 14.68 14.64 -0.37
C MET A 103 14.86 15.25 1.03
N ARG A 104 16.01 15.89 1.26
CA ARG A 104 16.39 16.49 2.54
C ARG A 104 16.59 17.99 2.43
N THR A 105 16.05 18.73 3.39
CA THR A 105 16.22 20.18 3.54
C THR A 105 16.88 20.46 4.89
N ASP A 106 18.02 21.15 4.88
CA ASP A 106 18.80 21.44 6.08
C ASP A 106 18.64 22.91 6.50
N THR A 107 18.51 23.15 7.79
CA THR A 107 18.67 24.47 8.40
C THR A 107 19.88 24.49 9.36
N ALA A 108 20.12 25.62 10.00
CA ALA A 108 21.15 25.74 11.02
C ALA A 108 20.88 24.89 12.28
N TYR A 109 19.60 24.57 12.56
CA TYR A 109 19.18 23.94 13.82
C TYR A 109 18.71 22.50 13.62
N ASP A 110 18.14 22.21 12.47
CA ASP A 110 17.47 20.94 12.18
C ASP A 110 17.65 20.51 10.71
N THR A 111 17.14 19.33 10.44
CA THR A 111 17.03 18.75 9.11
C THR A 111 15.68 18.07 8.97
N SER A 112 15.05 18.26 7.81
CA SER A 112 13.78 17.63 7.45
C SER A 112 13.99 16.75 6.24
N PHE A 113 13.35 15.59 6.20
CA PHE A 113 13.42 14.71 5.04
C PHE A 113 12.10 13.98 4.80
N SER A 114 11.81 13.71 3.52
CA SER A 114 10.77 12.75 3.14
C SER A 114 11.29 11.34 3.28
N LEU A 115 10.39 10.36 3.24
CA LEU A 115 10.75 8.97 3.01
C LEU A 115 10.28 8.50 1.64
N THR A 116 10.84 7.39 1.19
CA THR A 116 10.51 6.75 -0.08
C THR A 116 10.36 5.27 0.17
N SER A 117 9.13 4.77 0.01
CA SER A 117 8.78 3.37 0.20
C SER A 117 9.49 2.46 -0.80
N PRO A 118 9.48 1.13 -0.59
CA PRO A 118 9.94 0.19 -1.61
C PRO A 118 9.27 0.41 -2.98
N MET A 119 7.98 0.74 -3.00
CA MET A 119 7.28 1.07 -4.25
C MET A 119 7.78 2.37 -4.88
N GLY A 120 7.97 3.43 -4.07
CA GLY A 120 8.56 4.69 -4.55
C GLY A 120 9.97 4.52 -5.11
N MET A 121 10.78 3.63 -4.52
CA MET A 121 12.10 3.29 -5.07
C MET A 121 12.00 2.62 -6.43
N LEU A 122 10.96 1.81 -6.68
CA LEU A 122 10.73 1.11 -7.95
C LEU A 122 10.22 2.03 -9.07
N GLU A 123 9.75 3.25 -8.76
CA GLU A 123 9.34 4.24 -9.76
C GLU A 123 10.52 4.59 -10.68
N ARG A 124 11.73 4.65 -10.13
CA ARG A 124 12.96 5.01 -10.85
C ARG A 124 13.79 3.80 -11.28
N ARG A 125 13.20 2.60 -11.26
CA ARG A 125 13.85 1.34 -11.64
C ARG A 125 13.10 0.75 -12.83
N TYR A 126 13.79 0.55 -13.95
CA TYR A 126 13.14 0.16 -15.20
C TYR A 126 13.43 -1.28 -15.58
N LEU A 127 12.39 -1.97 -16.03
CA LEU A 127 12.46 -3.33 -16.57
C LEU A 127 13.04 -3.28 -17.98
N VAL A 128 14.36 -3.49 -18.06
CA VAL A 128 15.12 -3.56 -19.31
C VAL A 128 16.36 -4.41 -19.10
N ARG A 129 16.82 -5.14 -20.12
CA ARG A 129 18.04 -5.93 -19.99
C ARG A 129 19.28 -5.04 -20.07
N GLU A 130 20.18 -5.21 -19.13
CA GLU A 130 21.45 -4.48 -19.10
C GLU A 130 22.27 -4.73 -20.37
N GLY A 131 22.77 -3.64 -20.96
CA GLY A 131 23.54 -3.68 -22.21
C GLY A 131 22.73 -3.91 -23.49
N ALA A 132 21.39 -3.99 -23.43
CA ALA A 132 20.54 -4.21 -24.62
C ALA A 132 19.83 -2.95 -25.13
N TYR A 133 19.65 -1.93 -24.27
CA TYR A 133 18.93 -0.72 -24.65
C TYR A 133 19.74 0.15 -25.63
N GLY A 134 19.12 0.56 -26.74
CA GLY A 134 19.73 1.40 -27.76
C GLY A 134 20.78 0.71 -28.64
N THR A 135 20.98 -0.62 -28.50
CA THR A 135 22.00 -1.36 -29.27
C THR A 135 21.51 -1.88 -30.62
N GLY A 136 20.23 -1.66 -30.94
CA GLY A 136 19.63 -2.02 -32.22
C GLY A 136 20.11 -1.12 -33.36
N LYS A 137 19.77 -1.51 -34.59
CA LYS A 137 20.08 -0.74 -35.79
C LYS A 137 19.56 0.69 -35.65
N ASN A 138 20.40 1.69 -35.95
CA ASN A 138 20.07 3.11 -35.85
C ASN A 138 19.69 3.57 -34.42
N GLY A 139 20.21 2.92 -33.37
CA GLY A 139 19.92 3.31 -31.98
C GLY A 139 18.54 2.85 -31.49
N THR A 140 17.94 1.85 -32.14
CA THR A 140 16.64 1.28 -31.72
C THR A 140 16.80 0.31 -30.54
N SER A 141 15.70 0.01 -29.85
CA SER A 141 15.65 -0.92 -28.71
C SER A 141 14.70 -2.09 -28.99
N PRO A 142 15.08 -3.07 -29.84
CA PRO A 142 14.20 -4.18 -30.22
C PRO A 142 14.12 -5.30 -29.18
N ASP A 143 14.88 -5.23 -28.08
CA ASP A 143 14.87 -6.24 -27.03
C ASP A 143 13.51 -6.30 -26.32
N THR A 144 13.14 -7.51 -25.90
CA THR A 144 11.87 -7.78 -25.26
C THR A 144 12.05 -8.79 -24.14
N ILE A 145 11.51 -8.49 -22.97
CA ILE A 145 11.46 -9.40 -21.83
C ILE A 145 10.09 -10.07 -21.81
N ARG A 146 10.06 -11.39 -21.99
CA ARG A 146 8.83 -12.19 -21.98
C ARG A 146 8.82 -13.14 -20.78
N LEU A 147 7.84 -12.96 -19.90
CA LEU A 147 7.61 -13.79 -18.71
C LEU A 147 6.42 -14.71 -19.00
N THR A 148 6.64 -16.03 -19.05
CA THR A 148 5.68 -17.00 -19.61
C THR A 148 5.38 -18.12 -18.63
N ASN A 149 4.12 -18.58 -18.57
CA ASN A 149 3.65 -19.68 -17.72
C ASN A 149 3.91 -19.44 -16.21
N LEU A 150 3.70 -18.20 -15.77
CA LEU A 150 3.83 -17.79 -14.37
C LEU A 150 2.45 -17.39 -13.80
N SER A 151 2.31 -17.34 -12.48
CA SER A 151 1.18 -16.67 -11.82
C SER A 151 1.37 -15.15 -11.83
N TYR A 152 0.35 -14.35 -11.51
CA TYR A 152 0.54 -12.90 -11.43
C TYR A 152 1.56 -12.48 -10.37
N ARG A 153 1.53 -13.09 -9.17
CA ARG A 153 2.56 -12.83 -8.14
C ARG A 153 3.94 -13.33 -8.53
N GLY A 154 4.02 -14.39 -9.33
CA GLY A 154 5.27 -14.86 -9.93
C GLY A 154 5.85 -13.86 -10.92
N ILE A 155 5.01 -13.32 -11.82
CA ILE A 155 5.40 -12.23 -12.72
C ILE A 155 5.86 -11.00 -11.93
N ALA A 156 5.11 -10.58 -10.91
CA ALA A 156 5.46 -9.45 -10.06
C ALA A 156 6.83 -9.62 -9.40
N SER A 157 7.12 -10.82 -8.86
CA SER A 157 8.42 -11.12 -8.25
C SER A 157 9.58 -11.12 -9.26
N GLU A 158 9.36 -11.58 -10.50
CA GLU A 158 10.38 -11.48 -11.55
C GLU A 158 10.62 -10.03 -11.98
N ILE A 159 9.57 -9.21 -12.10
CA ILE A 159 9.69 -7.78 -12.41
C ILE A 159 10.52 -7.09 -11.32
N GLY A 160 10.16 -7.31 -10.06
CA GLY A 160 10.87 -6.76 -8.92
C GLY A 160 12.36 -7.10 -8.95
N TYR A 161 12.69 -8.38 -9.09
CA TYR A 161 14.06 -8.86 -9.21
C TYR A 161 14.81 -8.25 -10.40
N LEU A 162 14.19 -8.18 -11.57
CA LEU A 162 14.81 -7.62 -12.78
C LEU A 162 15.02 -6.10 -12.71
N CYS A 163 14.17 -5.39 -11.96
CA CYS A 163 14.31 -3.97 -11.67
C CYS A 163 15.33 -3.67 -10.55
N THR A 164 15.71 -4.68 -9.76
CA THR A 164 16.57 -4.51 -8.58
C THR A 164 17.81 -5.40 -8.65
N ASP A 165 17.76 -6.62 -8.12
CA ASP A 165 18.89 -7.55 -7.97
C ASP A 165 19.63 -7.87 -9.27
N ALA A 166 18.93 -7.87 -10.40
CA ALA A 166 19.56 -8.12 -11.71
C ALA A 166 20.37 -6.93 -12.24
N LYS A 167 20.31 -5.76 -11.58
CA LYS A 167 20.94 -4.52 -11.99
C LYS A 167 22.24 -4.25 -11.23
N PRO A 168 23.26 -3.64 -11.87
CA PRO A 168 24.47 -3.20 -11.17
C PRO A 168 24.12 -2.24 -10.02
N SER A 169 24.53 -2.59 -8.80
CA SER A 169 24.20 -1.82 -7.57
C SER A 169 22.69 -1.53 -7.41
N GLY A 170 21.84 -2.43 -7.91
CA GLY A 170 20.39 -2.30 -7.85
C GLY A 170 19.70 -3.10 -6.76
N ALA A 171 20.45 -3.95 -6.04
CA ALA A 171 19.91 -4.77 -4.97
C ALA A 171 19.23 -3.90 -3.90
N LEU A 172 18.08 -4.38 -3.43
CA LEU A 172 17.38 -3.86 -2.26
C LEU A 172 17.16 -5.05 -1.31
N PRO A 173 16.97 -4.83 0.01
CA PRO A 173 16.74 -5.89 0.98
C PRO A 173 15.30 -6.43 0.88
N ILE A 174 14.85 -6.74 -0.32
CA ILE A 174 13.51 -7.25 -0.64
C ILE A 174 13.61 -8.74 -0.95
N ASP A 175 12.75 -9.52 -0.31
CA ASP A 175 12.54 -10.92 -0.63
C ASP A 175 11.44 -11.06 -1.67
N TRP A 176 11.85 -11.26 -2.93
CA TRP A 176 10.95 -11.55 -4.05
C TRP A 176 10.43 -12.99 -3.97
N THR A 177 9.49 -13.23 -3.05
CA THR A 177 9.06 -14.55 -2.56
C THR A 177 8.62 -15.54 -3.64
N TYR A 178 8.02 -15.07 -4.74
CA TYR A 178 7.31 -15.93 -5.70
C TYR A 178 8.02 -16.13 -7.03
N ARG A 179 9.34 -15.84 -7.10
CA ARG A 179 10.10 -16.02 -8.34
C ARG A 179 9.95 -17.44 -8.91
N GLY A 180 9.73 -17.50 -10.22
CA GLY A 180 9.51 -18.75 -10.95
C GLY A 180 8.20 -19.49 -10.66
N GLU A 181 7.29 -18.94 -9.83
CA GLU A 181 6.01 -19.57 -9.50
C GLU A 181 5.17 -19.80 -10.75
N LYS A 182 4.75 -21.06 -10.96
CA LYS A 182 4.02 -21.48 -12.16
C LYS A 182 2.58 -20.99 -12.15
N GLY A 183 2.08 -20.69 -13.34
CA GLY A 183 0.69 -20.32 -13.60
C GLY A 183 0.38 -20.33 -15.08
N SER A 184 -0.71 -19.66 -15.47
CA SER A 184 -1.17 -19.60 -16.86
C SER A 184 -0.91 -18.24 -17.53
N ARG A 185 -0.28 -17.30 -16.82
CA ARG A 185 -0.13 -15.92 -17.27
C ARG A 185 1.13 -15.75 -18.11
N THR A 186 1.04 -14.85 -19.07
CA THR A 186 2.17 -14.38 -19.88
C THR A 186 2.10 -12.87 -19.99
N ARG A 187 3.25 -12.21 -19.82
CA ARG A 187 3.44 -10.79 -20.03
C ARG A 187 4.71 -10.53 -20.81
N GLU A 188 4.68 -9.48 -21.59
CA GLU A 188 5.78 -9.09 -22.47
C GLU A 188 6.02 -7.59 -22.32
N TYR A 189 7.28 -7.22 -22.16
CA TYR A 189 7.71 -5.85 -21.94
C TYR A 189 8.77 -5.51 -22.96
N SER A 190 8.42 -4.60 -23.86
CA SER A 190 9.31 -4.18 -24.95
C SER A 190 10.23 -3.06 -24.47
N ALA A 191 11.53 -3.15 -24.76
CA ALA A 191 12.51 -2.18 -24.31
C ALA A 191 12.26 -0.77 -24.89
N TRP A 192 11.75 -0.67 -26.13
CA TRP A 192 11.42 0.62 -26.74
C TRP A 192 10.29 1.37 -26.00
N ASP A 193 9.48 0.68 -25.20
CA ASP A 193 8.40 1.25 -24.40
C ASP A 193 8.87 1.62 -22.97
N ILE A 194 10.09 2.13 -22.86
CA ILE A 194 10.76 2.34 -21.57
C ILE A 194 10.00 3.27 -20.61
N GLN A 195 9.24 4.22 -21.16
CA GLN A 195 8.43 5.17 -20.39
C GLN A 195 7.31 4.47 -19.60
N ASN A 196 6.91 3.27 -20.02
CA ASN A 196 5.88 2.46 -19.38
C ASN A 196 6.43 1.28 -18.56
N ASN A 197 7.75 1.13 -18.48
CA ASN A 197 8.41 -0.03 -17.87
C ASN A 197 9.03 0.24 -16.49
N SER A 198 8.61 1.29 -15.77
CA SER A 198 9.03 1.45 -14.36
C SER A 198 8.46 0.32 -13.51
N GLY A 199 9.24 -0.20 -12.56
CA GLY A 199 8.82 -1.29 -11.68
C GLY A 199 7.52 -0.96 -10.97
N GLN A 200 7.37 0.27 -10.48
CA GLN A 200 6.14 0.74 -9.85
C GLN A 200 4.95 0.65 -10.80
N LYS A 201 5.02 1.27 -12.00
CA LYS A 201 3.92 1.24 -12.98
C LYS A 201 3.55 -0.19 -13.37
N LEU A 202 4.54 -1.06 -13.55
CA LEU A 202 4.30 -2.45 -13.91
C LEU A 202 3.61 -3.27 -12.80
N LEU A 203 4.00 -3.07 -11.54
CA LEU A 203 3.35 -3.74 -10.40
C LEU A 203 1.91 -3.22 -10.19
N THR A 204 1.70 -1.90 -10.27
CA THR A 204 0.37 -1.27 -10.22
C THR A 204 -0.53 -1.76 -11.36
N ASN A 205 -0.01 -1.86 -12.58
CA ASN A 205 -0.78 -2.41 -13.71
C ASN A 205 -1.15 -3.88 -13.49
N LEU A 206 -0.32 -4.66 -12.78
CA LEU A 206 -0.63 -6.07 -12.48
C LEU A 206 -1.66 -6.24 -11.35
N SER A 207 -1.74 -5.32 -10.39
CA SER A 207 -2.77 -5.37 -9.36
C SER A 207 -4.12 -4.84 -9.86
N ASN A 208 -4.11 -3.89 -10.82
CA ASN A 208 -5.32 -3.23 -11.33
C ASN A 208 -6.06 -3.92 -12.46
N ILE A 209 -5.53 -5.02 -12.98
CA ILE A 209 -6.26 -5.87 -13.93
C ILE A 209 -7.40 -6.64 -13.25
N LEU A 210 -8.36 -7.13 -14.05
CA LEU A 210 -9.40 -8.02 -13.55
C LEU A 210 -8.78 -9.25 -12.86
N ASN A 211 -9.15 -9.48 -11.60
CA ASN A 211 -8.57 -10.50 -10.71
C ASN A 211 -7.05 -10.34 -10.50
N GLY A 212 -6.57 -9.10 -10.50
CA GLY A 212 -5.20 -8.77 -10.08
C GLY A 212 -5.00 -9.03 -8.58
N PRO A 213 -3.81 -9.49 -8.18
CA PRO A 213 -3.52 -9.78 -6.78
C PRO A 213 -3.25 -8.50 -6.01
N ASP A 214 -3.69 -8.48 -4.75
CA ASP A 214 -3.22 -7.51 -3.77
C ASP A 214 -1.73 -7.76 -3.52
N MET A 215 -0.94 -6.69 -3.36
CA MET A 215 0.50 -6.75 -3.17
C MET A 215 0.92 -5.84 -2.03
N GLN A 216 1.92 -6.26 -1.25
CA GLN A 216 2.45 -5.46 -0.14
C GLN A 216 3.92 -5.79 0.15
N PHE A 217 4.65 -4.79 0.63
CA PHE A 217 6.00 -4.94 1.19
C PHE A 217 5.91 -4.84 2.70
N ARG A 218 6.15 -5.96 3.42
CA ARG A 218 6.14 -5.96 4.89
C ARG A 218 7.56 -5.92 5.43
N PRO A 219 7.96 -4.89 6.19
CA PRO A 219 9.25 -4.90 6.84
C PRO A 219 9.29 -5.99 7.90
N TYR A 220 10.42 -6.69 8.01
CA TYR A 220 10.66 -7.67 9.06
C TYR A 220 12.15 -7.66 9.45
N LEU A 221 12.44 -8.17 10.64
CA LEU A 221 13.79 -8.29 11.18
C LEU A 221 14.23 -9.75 11.08
N PRO A 222 15.05 -10.16 10.08
CA PRO A 222 15.63 -11.51 10.05
C PRO A 222 16.56 -11.77 11.24
N ASP A 223 17.17 -10.71 11.77
CA ASP A 223 18.04 -10.67 12.93
C ASP A 223 18.04 -9.26 13.55
N GLN A 224 18.85 -9.01 14.58
CA GLN A 224 18.92 -7.70 15.26
C GLN A 224 19.74 -6.64 14.50
N GLY A 225 20.45 -7.01 13.44
CA GLY A 225 21.34 -6.14 12.67
C GLY A 225 20.82 -5.77 11.29
N HIS A 226 19.70 -6.34 10.84
CA HIS A 226 19.17 -6.10 9.50
C HIS A 226 17.65 -5.91 9.51
N VAL A 227 17.17 -5.09 8.59
CA VAL A 227 15.77 -5.04 8.15
C VAL A 227 15.67 -5.57 6.72
N ARG A 228 14.63 -6.33 6.44
CA ARG A 228 14.26 -6.81 5.09
C ARG A 228 12.79 -6.56 4.83
N PHE A 229 12.39 -6.64 3.57
CA PHE A 229 10.99 -6.53 3.15
C PHE A 229 10.54 -7.85 2.54
N ALA A 230 9.52 -8.46 3.11
CA ALA A 230 8.83 -9.56 2.46
C ALA A 230 7.90 -8.98 1.39
N PHE A 231 8.13 -9.31 0.11
CA PHE A 231 7.14 -9.06 -0.93
C PHE A 231 6.07 -10.15 -0.85
N LEU A 232 4.86 -9.76 -0.44
CA LEU A 232 3.71 -10.62 -0.30
C LEU A 232 2.66 -10.26 -1.34
N ALA A 233 2.02 -11.27 -1.92
CA ALA A 233 0.99 -11.06 -2.92
C ALA A 233 -0.02 -12.21 -2.95
N GLY A 234 -1.27 -11.85 -3.28
CA GLY A 234 -2.34 -12.79 -3.59
C GLY A 234 -1.97 -13.73 -4.74
N SER A 235 -2.54 -14.93 -4.72
CA SER A 235 -2.42 -15.91 -5.80
C SER A 235 -3.49 -15.70 -6.88
N ASP A 236 -3.36 -16.40 -8.01
CA ASP A 236 -4.38 -16.40 -9.05
C ASP A 236 -5.74 -16.98 -8.58
N SER A 237 -5.77 -17.79 -7.51
CA SER A 237 -6.99 -18.39 -6.93
C SER A 237 -7.57 -17.65 -5.73
N GLU A 238 -6.74 -16.88 -5.04
CA GLU A 238 -7.08 -16.07 -3.87
C GLU A 238 -6.30 -14.77 -4.01
N ILE A 239 -6.97 -13.76 -4.53
CA ILE A 239 -6.36 -12.49 -4.95
C ILE A 239 -5.97 -11.62 -3.76
N TYR A 240 -6.52 -11.88 -2.57
CA TYR A 240 -6.20 -11.12 -1.38
C TYR A 240 -4.91 -11.62 -0.72
N LEU A 241 -4.28 -10.75 0.09
CA LEU A 241 -3.12 -11.14 0.88
C LEU A 241 -3.52 -12.29 1.82
N GLY A 242 -2.66 -13.31 1.88
CA GLY A 242 -2.90 -14.44 2.78
C GLY A 242 -2.83 -13.99 4.24
N GLN A 243 -3.77 -14.47 5.06
CA GLN A 243 -3.82 -14.20 6.50
C GLN A 243 -3.56 -15.47 7.31
N ARG A 244 -2.89 -15.32 8.45
CA ARG A 244 -2.63 -16.43 9.38
C ARG A 244 -3.70 -16.56 10.46
N GLU A 245 -4.22 -15.43 10.91
CA GLU A 245 -5.16 -15.30 12.00
C GLU A 245 -6.26 -14.32 11.59
N LEU A 246 -7.46 -14.51 12.13
CA LEU A 246 -8.57 -13.58 11.95
C LEU A 246 -8.68 -12.73 13.22
N HIS A 247 -8.46 -11.42 13.08
CA HIS A 247 -8.57 -10.50 14.19
C HIS A 247 -10.02 -10.05 14.37
N SER A 248 -10.44 -9.90 15.63
CA SER A 248 -11.78 -9.39 15.96
C SER A 248 -11.66 -8.19 16.87
N LEU A 249 -12.24 -7.07 16.44
CA LEU A 249 -12.25 -5.80 17.16
C LEU A 249 -13.69 -5.45 17.52
N THR A 250 -13.89 -4.85 18.69
CA THR A 250 -15.22 -4.61 19.25
C THR A 250 -15.42 -3.15 19.58
N TYR A 251 -16.58 -2.60 19.21
CA TYR A 251 -17.08 -1.32 19.68
C TYR A 251 -18.33 -1.58 20.53
N ASP A 252 -18.25 -1.39 21.86
CA ASP A 252 -19.39 -1.59 22.79
C ASP A 252 -19.29 -0.67 24.03
N PRO A 253 -19.41 0.67 23.85
CA PRO A 253 -19.13 1.63 24.92
C PRO A 253 -19.94 1.36 26.21
N PRO A 254 -19.33 1.45 27.41
CA PRO A 254 -17.99 1.97 27.68
C PRO A 254 -16.86 0.93 27.57
N ALA A 255 -17.12 -0.25 27.00
CA ALA A 255 -16.14 -1.31 26.77
C ALA A 255 -15.81 -1.43 25.26
N GLY A 256 -14.86 -2.29 24.93
CA GLY A 256 -14.45 -2.54 23.54
C GLY A 256 -12.97 -2.28 23.32
N SER A 257 -12.53 -2.60 22.10
CA SER A 257 -11.17 -2.36 21.62
C SER A 257 -11.08 -1.18 20.66
N LEU A 258 -12.22 -0.72 20.13
CA LEU A 258 -12.31 0.36 19.16
C LEU A 258 -12.84 1.62 19.85
N ASP A 259 -12.18 2.73 19.57
CA ASP A 259 -12.61 4.08 19.93
C ASP A 259 -12.91 4.90 18.68
N ASP A 260 -13.51 6.08 18.87
CA ASP A 260 -13.81 7.09 17.84
C ASP A 260 -14.37 6.52 16.52
N LEU A 261 -15.28 5.54 16.65
CA LEU A 261 -15.92 4.92 15.50
C LEU A 261 -16.71 5.95 14.70
N THR A 262 -16.36 6.08 13.43
CA THR A 262 -17.12 6.86 12.45
C THR A 262 -17.50 5.99 11.26
N VAL A 263 -18.62 6.34 10.64
CA VAL A 263 -19.08 5.74 9.41
C VAL A 263 -19.40 6.85 8.43
N ASP A 264 -18.76 6.80 7.28
CA ASP A 264 -19.07 7.64 6.14
C ASP A 264 -20.03 6.88 5.21
N HIS A 265 -21.01 7.58 4.66
CA HIS A 265 -22.02 7.03 3.77
C HIS A 265 -21.96 7.70 2.40
N LEU A 266 -22.07 6.91 1.33
CA LEU A 266 -22.07 7.36 -0.05
C LEU A 266 -23.27 6.79 -0.81
N GLY A 267 -23.96 7.64 -1.57
CA GLY A 267 -25.07 7.21 -2.42
C GLY A 267 -24.61 6.43 -3.66
N ALA A 268 -25.54 5.66 -4.24
CA ALA A 268 -25.27 4.87 -5.44
C ALA A 268 -24.96 5.73 -6.68
N VAL A 269 -24.13 5.19 -7.57
CA VAL A 269 -23.86 5.68 -8.93
C VAL A 269 -24.65 4.82 -9.92
N HIS A 270 -25.38 5.46 -10.82
CA HIS A 270 -26.25 4.78 -11.77
C HIS A 270 -25.68 4.77 -13.20
N ARG A 271 -24.75 5.70 -13.50
CA ARG A 271 -24.10 5.83 -14.80
C ARG A 271 -22.63 6.18 -14.69
N VAL A 272 -21.84 5.59 -15.57
CA VAL A 272 -20.41 5.86 -15.72
C VAL A 272 -20.11 6.22 -17.18
N TYR A 273 -19.60 7.43 -17.40
CA TYR A 273 -19.08 7.88 -18.68
C TYR A 273 -17.56 7.67 -18.74
N ALA A 274 -17.10 6.70 -19.51
CA ALA A 274 -15.69 6.34 -19.64
C ALA A 274 -15.05 6.93 -20.90
N SER A 275 -13.82 7.44 -20.77
CA SER A 275 -13.02 7.99 -21.87
C SER A 275 -11.65 7.31 -21.95
N GLY A 276 -11.32 6.74 -23.11
CA GLY A 276 -10.09 5.99 -23.36
C GLY A 276 -9.03 6.77 -24.14
N ALA A 277 -8.19 6.06 -24.88
CA ALA A 277 -7.17 6.64 -25.75
C ALA A 277 -7.76 7.41 -26.95
N GLY A 278 -6.98 8.37 -27.46
CA GLY A 278 -7.33 9.23 -28.58
C GLY A 278 -7.37 10.70 -28.18
N THR A 279 -7.36 11.59 -29.19
CA THR A 279 -7.35 13.05 -29.00
C THR A 279 -8.62 13.67 -29.56
N ASP A 280 -9.14 14.69 -28.87
CA ASP A 280 -10.33 15.44 -29.26
C ASP A 280 -11.53 14.51 -29.58
N ALA A 281 -12.21 14.72 -30.71
CA ALA A 281 -13.37 13.93 -31.12
C ALA A 281 -13.05 12.48 -31.55
N ALA A 282 -11.76 12.11 -31.64
CA ALA A 282 -11.34 10.74 -31.96
C ALA A 282 -11.15 9.86 -30.71
N GLN A 283 -11.36 10.41 -29.52
CA GLN A 283 -11.27 9.67 -28.28
C GLN A 283 -12.32 8.56 -28.21
N ILE A 284 -11.89 7.34 -27.88
CA ILE A 284 -12.84 6.25 -27.66
C ILE A 284 -13.59 6.49 -26.35
N THR A 285 -14.90 6.22 -26.34
CA THR A 285 -15.74 6.41 -25.14
C THR A 285 -16.67 5.22 -24.93
N ALA A 286 -17.08 5.02 -23.68
CA ALA A 286 -18.02 3.97 -23.28
C ALA A 286 -18.99 4.47 -22.21
N LEU A 287 -20.20 3.90 -22.19
CA LEU A 287 -21.21 4.13 -21.15
C LEU A 287 -21.52 2.80 -20.46
N ALA A 288 -21.52 2.82 -19.14
CA ALA A 288 -22.15 1.78 -18.31
C ALA A 288 -23.33 2.39 -17.55
N GLU A 289 -24.44 1.67 -17.49
CA GLU A 289 -25.68 2.13 -16.85
C GLU A 289 -26.39 0.98 -16.12
N ASP A 290 -26.87 1.26 -14.91
CA ASP A 290 -27.82 0.44 -14.17
C ASP A 290 -28.83 1.38 -13.48
N LEU A 291 -30.07 1.34 -13.96
CA LEU A 291 -31.18 2.15 -13.43
C LEU A 291 -32.14 1.34 -12.56
N THR A 292 -31.81 0.10 -12.23
CA THR A 292 -32.69 -0.80 -11.47
C THR A 292 -33.11 -0.18 -10.14
N LEU A 293 -32.16 0.44 -9.42
CA LEU A 293 -32.42 1.14 -8.16
C LEU A 293 -33.40 2.30 -8.31
N LEU A 294 -33.31 3.08 -9.40
CA LEU A 294 -34.21 4.20 -9.71
C LEU A 294 -35.64 3.74 -10.06
N SER A 295 -35.76 2.53 -10.61
CA SER A 295 -37.04 1.98 -11.09
C SER A 295 -37.86 1.26 -10.01
N ARG A 296 -37.32 1.13 -8.79
CA ARG A 296 -37.94 0.37 -7.70
C ARG A 296 -39.15 1.12 -7.14
N ALA A 297 -40.32 0.46 -7.16
CA ALA A 297 -41.57 1.06 -6.67
C ALA A 297 -41.45 1.51 -5.20
N GLY A 298 -41.81 2.77 -4.94
CA GLY A 298 -41.79 3.36 -3.59
C GLY A 298 -40.44 3.90 -3.14
N VAL A 299 -39.40 3.83 -3.97
CA VAL A 299 -38.07 4.36 -3.68
C VAL A 299 -37.75 5.49 -4.67
N ASN A 300 -37.43 6.68 -4.15
CA ASN A 300 -37.08 7.84 -4.98
C ASN A 300 -35.59 8.16 -4.83
N TRP A 301 -34.75 7.54 -5.66
CA TRP A 301 -33.34 7.92 -5.77
C TRP A 301 -33.16 8.99 -6.84
N PRO A 302 -32.33 10.02 -6.61
CA PRO A 302 -31.88 10.89 -7.70
C PRO A 302 -30.95 10.11 -8.62
N LEU A 303 -31.01 10.39 -9.93
CA LEU A 303 -29.99 9.94 -10.87
C LEU A 303 -28.63 10.51 -10.43
N SER A 304 -27.63 9.64 -10.36
CA SER A 304 -26.27 9.97 -9.96
C SER A 304 -25.31 9.40 -11.00
N GLU A 305 -24.39 10.23 -11.47
CA GLU A 305 -23.56 9.96 -12.64
C GLU A 305 -22.10 10.29 -12.32
N THR A 306 -21.17 9.51 -12.86
CA THR A 306 -19.73 9.75 -12.70
C THR A 306 -18.98 9.55 -14.01
N THR A 307 -17.69 9.89 -14.01
CA THR A 307 -16.79 9.72 -15.15
C THR A 307 -15.62 8.81 -14.81
N TYR A 308 -15.08 8.12 -15.81
CA TYR A 308 -13.86 7.31 -15.72
C TYR A 308 -12.93 7.66 -16.87
N SER A 309 -11.61 7.64 -16.66
CA SER A 309 -10.64 7.87 -17.73
C SER A 309 -9.49 6.88 -17.67
N ASP A 310 -9.13 6.35 -18.83
CA ASP A 310 -7.96 5.51 -19.03
C ASP A 310 -7.33 5.84 -20.40
N SER A 311 -6.42 6.81 -20.41
CA SER A 311 -5.80 7.32 -21.64
C SER A 311 -4.91 6.29 -22.35
N ASP A 312 -4.52 5.22 -21.67
CA ASP A 312 -3.63 4.18 -22.20
C ASP A 312 -4.44 3.07 -22.92
N THR A 313 -5.75 2.97 -22.67
CA THR A 313 -6.62 1.97 -23.31
C THR A 313 -7.15 2.44 -24.66
N ASP A 314 -6.64 1.87 -25.75
CA ASP A 314 -7.15 2.03 -27.13
C ASP A 314 -8.20 0.97 -27.52
N ASN A 315 -8.48 0.01 -26.64
CA ASN A 315 -9.42 -1.07 -26.87
C ASN A 315 -10.79 -0.79 -26.24
N LEU A 316 -11.80 -0.57 -27.09
CA LEU A 316 -13.16 -0.28 -26.66
C LEU A 316 -13.79 -1.37 -25.77
N SER A 317 -13.46 -2.65 -25.97
CA SER A 317 -14.03 -3.72 -25.14
C SER A 317 -13.48 -3.70 -23.72
N VAL A 318 -12.19 -3.38 -23.57
CA VAL A 318 -11.51 -3.18 -22.29
C VAL A 318 -12.08 -1.97 -21.57
N LEU A 319 -12.22 -0.83 -22.29
CA LEU A 319 -12.81 0.38 -21.72
C LEU A 319 -14.26 0.16 -21.21
N LYS A 320 -15.07 -0.61 -21.95
CA LYS A 320 -16.43 -0.99 -21.52
C LYS A 320 -16.42 -1.83 -20.23
N GLN A 321 -15.49 -2.78 -20.12
CA GLN A 321 -15.34 -3.60 -18.92
C GLN A 321 -14.91 -2.76 -17.71
N HIS A 322 -14.00 -1.80 -17.90
CA HIS A 322 -13.64 -0.85 -16.84
C HIS A 322 -14.84 -0.03 -16.40
N ALA A 323 -15.60 0.58 -17.33
CA ALA A 323 -16.80 1.34 -17.01
C ALA A 323 -17.84 0.51 -16.23
N GLN A 324 -18.06 -0.75 -16.64
CA GLN A 324 -18.94 -1.69 -15.94
C GLN A 324 -18.40 -2.06 -14.55
N GLY A 325 -17.09 -2.21 -14.39
CA GLY A 325 -16.46 -2.45 -13.09
C GLY A 325 -16.66 -1.29 -12.13
N VAL A 326 -16.51 -0.06 -12.61
CA VAL A 326 -16.77 1.16 -11.82
C VAL A 326 -18.24 1.21 -11.39
N LEU A 327 -19.16 0.94 -12.32
CA LEU A 327 -20.58 0.93 -12.01
C LEU A 327 -20.93 -0.17 -11.01
N ALA A 328 -20.46 -1.40 -11.21
CA ALA A 328 -20.72 -2.51 -10.31
C ALA A 328 -20.13 -2.27 -8.90
N ALA A 329 -19.04 -1.54 -8.80
CA ALA A 329 -18.42 -1.19 -7.52
C ALA A 329 -19.18 -0.11 -6.75
N ASN A 330 -19.96 0.74 -7.42
CA ASN A 330 -20.62 1.92 -6.85
C ASN A 330 -22.15 1.91 -7.07
N GLY A 331 -22.71 0.84 -7.62
CA GLY A 331 -24.11 0.76 -8.05
C GLY A 331 -25.13 0.68 -6.92
N THR A 332 -24.65 0.49 -5.70
CA THR A 332 -25.45 0.45 -4.46
C THR A 332 -24.96 1.55 -3.50
N PRO A 333 -25.78 1.94 -2.52
CA PRO A 333 -25.29 2.75 -1.40
C PRO A 333 -24.13 2.04 -0.70
N LEU A 334 -23.10 2.80 -0.37
CA LEU A 334 -21.88 2.29 0.23
C LEU A 334 -21.64 2.97 1.57
N MET A 335 -20.92 2.28 2.44
CA MET A 335 -20.40 2.84 3.67
C MET A 335 -18.93 2.46 3.86
N GLN A 336 -18.21 3.29 4.59
CA GLN A 336 -16.85 3.01 5.03
C GLN A 336 -16.71 3.32 6.51
N ILE A 337 -16.15 2.35 7.24
CA ILE A 337 -15.94 2.46 8.68
C ILE A 337 -14.51 2.91 8.92
N THR A 338 -14.34 3.87 9.84
CA THR A 338 -13.04 4.19 10.44
C THR A 338 -13.16 4.18 11.96
N ALA A 339 -12.08 3.85 12.64
CA ALA A 339 -12.01 3.80 14.11
C ALA A 339 -10.58 4.05 14.58
N SER A 340 -10.39 4.30 15.87
CA SER A 340 -9.09 4.31 16.52
C SER A 340 -8.92 3.10 17.45
N VAL A 341 -7.66 2.71 17.66
CA VAL A 341 -7.24 1.73 18.68
C VAL A 341 -5.98 2.23 19.36
N TYR A 342 -5.72 1.79 20.58
CA TYR A 342 -4.47 2.10 21.27
C TYR A 342 -3.54 0.88 21.24
N ALA A 343 -2.39 1.01 20.58
CA ALA A 343 -1.41 -0.08 20.41
C ALA A 343 -0.77 -0.58 21.72
N ALA A 344 -0.98 0.16 22.82
CA ALA A 344 -0.53 -0.21 24.15
C ALA A 344 -1.55 -1.03 24.94
N ASP A 345 -2.80 -1.12 24.47
CA ASP A 345 -3.87 -1.77 25.19
C ASP A 345 -3.73 -3.29 25.16
N THR A 346 -3.99 -3.90 26.31
CA THR A 346 -3.89 -5.33 26.51
C THR A 346 -5.19 -5.90 27.09
N ASP A 347 -5.50 -7.12 26.71
CA ASP A 347 -6.57 -7.89 27.32
C ASP A 347 -6.25 -8.28 28.78
N MET A 348 -7.18 -8.95 29.45
CA MET A 348 -6.99 -9.42 30.84
C MET A 348 -5.85 -10.45 30.98
N ALA A 349 -5.44 -11.11 29.90
CA ALA A 349 -4.31 -12.03 29.88
C ALA A 349 -2.97 -11.32 29.62
N GLY A 350 -2.98 -10.00 29.39
CA GLY A 350 -1.80 -9.21 29.07
C GLY A 350 -1.38 -9.28 27.60
N SER A 351 -2.21 -9.86 26.73
CA SER A 351 -1.96 -9.91 25.28
C SER A 351 -2.39 -8.59 24.65
N GLN A 352 -1.63 -8.08 23.68
CA GLN A 352 -2.02 -6.88 22.94
C GLN A 352 -3.36 -7.10 22.24
N ILE A 353 -4.29 -6.16 22.44
CA ILE A 353 -5.59 -6.18 21.76
C ILE A 353 -5.39 -5.95 20.26
N PHE A 354 -4.51 -5.01 19.91
CA PHE A 354 -4.10 -4.75 18.55
C PHE A 354 -2.58 -4.96 18.42
N PRO A 355 -2.12 -6.15 17.97
CA PRO A 355 -0.71 -6.48 17.91
C PRO A 355 -0.04 -5.81 16.71
N LEU A 356 0.32 -4.54 16.86
CA LEU A 356 0.92 -3.72 15.81
C LEU A 356 2.22 -4.36 15.26
N GLY A 357 2.28 -4.52 13.94
CA GLY A 357 3.36 -5.22 13.23
C GLY A 357 3.11 -6.73 13.04
N ASP A 358 2.07 -7.29 13.66
CA ASP A 358 1.57 -8.64 13.39
C ASP A 358 0.23 -8.63 12.62
N ILE A 359 -0.62 -7.63 12.87
CA ILE A 359 -1.78 -7.30 12.01
C ILE A 359 -1.37 -6.30 10.94
N TRP A 360 -1.81 -6.54 9.70
CA TRP A 360 -1.44 -5.70 8.55
C TRP A 360 -2.65 -5.35 7.68
N PRO A 361 -2.63 -4.17 7.01
CA PRO A 361 -3.55 -3.89 5.93
C PRO A 361 -3.58 -5.01 4.90
N GLY A 362 -4.77 -5.28 4.36
CA GLY A 362 -5.13 -6.35 3.43
C GLY A 362 -5.66 -7.60 4.11
N GLU A 363 -5.48 -7.73 5.42
CA GLU A 363 -6.00 -8.85 6.21
C GLU A 363 -7.48 -8.64 6.56
N ARG A 364 -8.22 -9.74 6.70
CA ARG A 364 -9.62 -9.69 7.11
C ARG A 364 -9.71 -9.42 8.61
N VAL A 365 -10.72 -8.64 8.97
CA VAL A 365 -11.02 -8.27 10.36
C VAL A 365 -12.53 -8.35 10.56
N ASP A 366 -12.93 -8.90 11.71
CA ASP A 366 -14.31 -8.90 12.16
C ASP A 366 -14.54 -7.72 13.11
N LEU A 367 -15.46 -6.81 12.75
CA LEU A 367 -15.87 -5.71 13.61
C LEU A 367 -17.18 -6.06 14.30
N ASN A 368 -17.14 -6.24 15.62
CA ASN A 368 -18.35 -6.42 16.43
C ASN A 368 -18.81 -5.05 16.92
N ILE A 369 -19.85 -4.51 16.30
CA ILE A 369 -20.37 -3.18 16.61
C ILE A 369 -21.67 -3.36 17.40
N ARG A 370 -21.74 -2.73 18.58
CA ARG A 370 -22.93 -2.69 19.43
C ARG A 370 -23.19 -1.29 19.92
N ASN A 371 -24.46 -1.00 20.17
CA ASN A 371 -24.91 0.25 20.79
C ASN A 371 -24.43 1.51 20.04
N TYR A 372 -24.28 1.42 18.71
CA TYR A 372 -23.82 2.52 17.86
C TYR A 372 -24.98 3.01 17.00
N ALA A 373 -25.50 4.21 17.30
CA ALA A 373 -26.73 4.69 16.65
C ALA A 373 -26.72 4.70 15.11
N PRO A 374 -25.60 4.99 14.42
CA PRO A 374 -25.54 4.97 12.95
C PRO A 374 -25.64 3.59 12.29
N LEU A 375 -25.31 2.49 13.00
CA LEU A 375 -25.26 1.15 12.40
C LEU A 375 -26.05 0.13 13.23
N PRO A 376 -26.72 -0.85 12.60
CA PRO A 376 -27.30 -1.98 13.32
C PRO A 376 -26.24 -2.76 14.13
N ASP A 377 -26.64 -3.26 15.30
CA ASP A 377 -25.79 -4.18 16.06
C ASP A 377 -25.47 -5.44 15.24
N GLY A 378 -24.20 -5.83 15.19
CA GLY A 378 -23.80 -7.00 14.41
C GLY A 378 -22.29 -7.18 14.26
N THR A 379 -21.93 -8.25 13.56
CA THR A 379 -20.56 -8.51 13.13
C THR A 379 -20.41 -8.14 11.66
N TYR A 380 -19.51 -7.23 11.38
CA TYR A 380 -19.19 -6.76 10.04
C TYR A 380 -17.88 -7.41 9.60
N HIS A 381 -17.96 -8.25 8.58
CA HIS A 381 -16.80 -8.93 8.00
C HIS A 381 -16.16 -8.01 6.95
N THR A 382 -14.99 -7.47 7.26
CA THR A 382 -14.31 -6.49 6.40
C THR A 382 -12.82 -6.81 6.26
N ARG A 383 -12.08 -5.94 5.59
CA ARG A 383 -10.61 -5.94 5.53
C ARG A 383 -10.10 -4.64 6.11
N LEU A 384 -8.95 -4.72 6.78
CA LEU A 384 -8.20 -3.53 7.16
C LEU A 384 -7.54 -2.97 5.91
N MET A 385 -7.84 -1.74 5.51
CA MET A 385 -7.30 -1.15 4.27
C MET A 385 -6.13 -0.21 4.53
N ARG A 386 -6.15 0.47 5.67
CA ARG A 386 -5.09 1.40 6.08
C ARG A 386 -4.95 1.44 7.59
N MET A 387 -3.72 1.57 8.04
CA MET A 387 -3.36 1.99 9.40
C MET A 387 -2.59 3.29 9.31
N SER A 388 -2.84 4.23 10.21
CA SER A 388 -2.03 5.43 10.34
C SER A 388 -1.95 5.90 11.78
N GLY A 389 -0.86 6.58 12.12
CA GLY A 389 -0.65 7.13 13.46
C GLY A 389 0.50 8.11 13.49
N ASP A 390 0.89 8.50 14.69
CA ASP A 390 1.97 9.43 14.95
C ASP A 390 2.91 8.91 16.06
N ASP A 391 3.57 9.81 16.80
CA ASP A 391 4.44 9.48 17.92
C ASP A 391 3.69 9.01 19.19
N THR A 392 2.35 9.03 19.17
CA THR A 392 1.49 8.48 20.22
C THR A 392 1.21 6.99 20.02
N ASN A 393 0.45 6.38 20.94
CA ASN A 393 0.00 5.00 20.81
C ASN A 393 -1.38 4.86 20.14
N GLU A 394 -2.01 5.95 19.72
CA GLU A 394 -3.29 5.93 19.01
C GLU A 394 -3.07 5.61 17.53
N ILE A 395 -3.79 4.62 17.02
CA ILE A 395 -3.72 4.17 15.63
C ILE A 395 -5.10 4.31 15.00
N SER A 396 -5.19 5.12 13.96
CA SER A 396 -6.38 5.22 13.12
C SER A 396 -6.41 4.06 12.12
N LEU A 397 -7.56 3.39 12.05
CA LEU A 397 -7.86 2.26 11.19
C LEU A 397 -8.92 2.66 10.17
N THR A 398 -8.67 2.34 8.91
CA THR A 398 -9.66 2.47 7.84
C THR A 398 -9.98 1.09 7.30
N PHE A 399 -11.26 0.75 7.25
CA PHE A 399 -11.73 -0.55 6.77
C PHE A 399 -12.24 -0.46 5.33
N ASP A 400 -12.44 -1.62 4.71
CA ASP A 400 -12.89 -1.72 3.33
C ASP A 400 -14.29 -1.13 3.14
N VAL A 401 -14.53 -0.61 1.94
CA VAL A 401 -15.83 -0.08 1.53
C VAL A 401 -16.78 -1.24 1.32
N MET A 402 -17.95 -1.17 1.94
CA MET A 402 -18.98 -2.21 1.86
C MET A 402 -20.34 -1.62 1.54
N GLU A 403 -21.29 -2.47 1.18
CA GLU A 403 -22.69 -2.05 1.00
C GLU A 403 -23.23 -1.50 2.32
N ASP A 404 -23.94 -0.38 2.24
CA ASP A 404 -24.57 0.23 3.42
C ASP A 404 -25.78 -0.61 3.84
N VAL A 405 -25.64 -1.31 4.97
CA VAL A 405 -26.69 -2.19 5.52
C VAL A 405 -27.76 -1.45 6.30
N SER A 406 -27.62 -0.13 6.46
CA SER A 406 -28.59 0.70 7.20
C SER A 406 -29.78 1.17 6.34
N ILE A 407 -29.71 0.97 5.02
CA ILE A 407 -30.67 1.44 3.99
C ILE A 407 -31.32 0.24 3.31
#